data_AF-A0A822EZ06-F1
#
_entry.id   AF-A0A822EZ06-F1
#
_cell.length_a   1.000
_cell.length_b   1.000
_cell.length_c   1.000
_cell.angle_alpha   90.00
_cell.angle_beta   90.00
_cell.angle_gamma   90.00
#
_symmetry.space_group_name_H-M   'P 1'
#
loop_
_entity.id
_entity.type
_entity.pdbx_description
1 polymer ?
#
loop_
_entity_poly.entity_id
_entity_poly.type
_entity_poly.pdbx_seq_one_letter_code
_entity_poly.pdbx_strand_id
1 'polypeptide(L)' 'TTSVSDDDDEICARATWNPIGITVAGGRGQGSALDQFNAPGALFVDNDRSVYVVDSRNNRVMKWG' A
#
# COMPACT_ATOMS: atom_id res chain seq x y z
N THR A 1 9.96 -12.45 -43.46
CA THR A 1 10.77 -12.56 -42.24
C THR A 1 10.05 -11.77 -41.16
N THR A 2 9.60 -12.48 -40.12
CA THR A 2 9.06 -12.05 -38.82
C THR A 2 8.37 -10.68 -38.70
N SER A 3 7.03 -10.71 -38.67
CA SER A 3 6.20 -9.75 -37.95
C SER A 3 6.43 -9.94 -36.44
N VAL A 4 6.85 -8.88 -35.75
CA VAL A 4 6.87 -8.83 -34.29
C VAL A 4 5.47 -8.35 -33.87
N SER A 5 4.71 -9.18 -33.15
CA SER A 5 3.57 -8.70 -32.38
C SER A 5 4.13 -8.14 -31.09
N ASP A 6 4.17 -6.82 -30.99
CA ASP A 6 4.42 -6.14 -29.72
C ASP A 6 3.16 -6.31 -28.86
N ASP A 7 3.01 -7.49 -28.26
CA ASP A 7 1.92 -7.86 -27.35
C ASP A 7 2.05 -7.16 -25.96
N ASP A 8 2.99 -6.21 -25.82
CA ASP A 8 3.26 -5.48 -24.59
C ASP A 8 2.53 -4.12 -24.50
N ASP A 9 1.88 -3.66 -25.57
CA ASP A 9 1.19 -2.35 -25.61
C ASP A 9 -0.24 -2.36 -25.03
N GLU A 10 -0.80 -3.54 -24.70
CA GLU A 10 -2.20 -3.62 -24.20
C GLU A 10 -2.33 -3.36 -22.68
N ILE A 11 -1.24 -3.44 -21.90
CA ILE A 11 -1.28 -3.22 -20.44
C ILE A 11 -1.37 -1.72 -20.09
N CYS A 12 -0.91 -0.81 -20.96
CA CYS A 12 -0.80 0.62 -20.64
C CYS A 12 -2.06 1.47 -20.97
N ALA A 13 -3.03 0.94 -21.71
CA ALA A 13 -4.17 1.74 -22.20
C ALA A 13 -5.27 2.05 -21.17
N ARG A 14 -5.14 1.60 -19.91
CA ARG A 14 -6.17 1.79 -18.85
C ARG A 14 -5.64 2.09 -17.45
N ALA A 15 -4.33 2.12 -17.24
CA ALA A 15 -3.75 2.48 -15.95
C ALA A 15 -3.59 4.01 -15.88
N THR A 16 -4.67 4.74 -15.61
CA THR A 16 -4.56 6.15 -15.28
C THR A 16 -4.08 6.28 -13.83
N TRP A 17 -2.91 6.90 -13.64
CA TRP A 17 -2.43 7.23 -12.29
C TRP A 17 -3.40 8.22 -11.66
N ASN A 18 -4.03 7.85 -10.54
CA ASN A 18 -4.86 8.76 -9.77
C ASN A 18 -3.96 9.56 -8.81
N PRO A 19 -3.79 10.88 -8.99
CA PRO A 19 -2.98 11.70 -8.08
C PRO A 19 -3.58 11.81 -6.68
N ILE A 20 -4.84 11.44 -6.51
CA ILE A 20 -5.56 11.55 -5.23
C ILE A 20 -5.30 10.29 -4.41
N GLY A 21 -4.46 10.42 -3.38
CA GLY A 21 -4.28 9.40 -2.36
C GLY A 21 -5.37 9.44 -1.28
N ILE A 22 -5.73 8.29 -0.74
CA ILE A 22 -6.57 8.16 0.47
C ILE A 22 -5.74 7.58 1.61
N THR A 23 -6.00 8.02 2.85
CA THR A 23 -5.39 7.40 4.03
C THR A 23 -6.16 6.13 4.37
N VAL A 24 -5.50 4.98 4.31
CA VAL A 24 -6.09 3.66 4.59
C VAL A 24 -5.67 3.07 5.93
N ALA A 25 -4.67 3.68 6.59
CA ALA A 25 -4.18 3.24 7.89
C ALA A 25 -3.64 4.43 8.70
N GLY A 26 -3.97 4.48 9.99
CA GLY A 26 -3.54 5.55 10.90
C GLY A 26 -4.20 6.90 10.65
N GLY A 27 -3.40 7.97 10.64
CA GLY A 27 -3.84 9.33 10.32
C GLY A 27 -4.13 10.24 11.52
N ARG A 28 -4.02 9.75 12.77
CA ARG A 28 -4.26 10.56 13.99
C ARG A 28 -3.00 10.86 14.81
N GLY A 29 -1.88 11.01 14.11
CA GLY A 29 -0.58 11.33 14.71
C GLY A 29 0.06 10.17 15.46
N GLN A 30 1.07 10.50 16.27
CA GLN A 30 1.85 9.52 17.01
C GLN A 30 1.10 9.04 18.26
N GLY A 31 1.09 7.73 18.52
CA GLY A 31 0.49 7.17 19.72
C GLY A 31 0.24 5.67 19.62
N SER A 32 -0.53 5.13 20.56
CA SER A 32 -0.80 3.69 20.70
C SER A 32 -2.26 3.30 20.42
N ALA A 33 -3.12 4.26 20.10
CA ALA A 33 -4.50 3.98 19.68
C ALA A 33 -4.54 3.18 18.37
N LEU A 34 -5.70 2.63 18.02
CA LEU A 34 -5.88 1.82 16.80
C LEU A 34 -5.73 2.63 15.52
N ASP A 35 -5.84 3.96 15.58
CA ASP A 35 -5.72 4.90 14.45
C ASP A 35 -4.45 5.76 14.54
N GLN A 36 -3.47 5.32 15.33
CA GLN A 36 -2.18 5.95 15.54
C GLN A 36 -1.04 4.96 15.35
N PHE A 37 0.14 5.48 15.02
CA PHE A 37 1.40 4.72 14.93
C PHE A 37 2.48 5.36 15.80
N ASN A 38 3.51 4.60 16.13
CA ASN A 38 4.68 5.05 16.87
C ASN A 38 5.94 4.51 16.20
N ALA A 39 6.59 5.36 15.40
CA ALA A 39 7.75 5.02 14.57
C ALA A 39 7.56 3.70 13.77
N PRO A 40 6.59 3.68 12.82
CA PRO A 40 6.39 2.52 11.96
C PRO A 40 7.64 2.29 11.09
N GLY A 41 8.10 1.04 11.02
CA GLY A 41 9.38 0.69 10.37
C GLY A 41 9.25 0.07 8.98
N ALA A 42 8.13 -0.60 8.70
CA ALA A 42 7.90 -1.29 7.43
C ALA A 42 6.40 -1.46 7.17
N LEU A 43 6.04 -1.67 5.90
CA LEU A 43 4.70 -2.04 5.48
C LEU A 43 4.73 -3.16 4.42
N PHE A 44 3.68 -3.98 4.41
CA PHE A 44 3.42 -5.00 3.40
C PHE A 44 1.95 -4.98 3.00
N VAL A 45 1.65 -5.23 1.73
CA VAL A 45 0.27 -5.34 1.23
C VAL A 45 0.09 -6.73 0.66
N ASP A 46 -0.92 -7.46 1.13
CA ASP A 46 -1.25 -8.80 0.64
C ASP A 46 -2.19 -8.76 -0.59
N ASN A 47 -2.46 -9.94 -1.15
CA ASN A 47 -3.33 -10.09 -2.33
C ASN A 47 -4.80 -9.70 -2.04
N ASP A 48 -5.21 -9.71 -0.76
CA ASP A 48 -6.53 -9.27 -0.32
C ASP A 48 -6.58 -7.75 -0.07
N ARG A 49 -5.51 -7.02 -0.45
CA ARG A 49 -5.34 -5.58 -0.23
C ARG A 49 -5.30 -5.18 1.23
N SER A 50 -5.04 -6.11 2.13
CA SER A 50 -4.79 -5.79 3.53
C SER A 50 -3.41 -5.18 3.68
N VAL A 51 -3.31 -4.10 4.44
CA VAL A 51 -2.05 -3.42 4.78
C VAL A 51 -1.59 -3.88 6.15
N TYR A 52 -0.37 -4.39 6.23
CA TYR A 52 0.30 -4.75 7.47
C TYR A 52 1.37 -3.72 7.75
N VAL A 53 1.35 -3.13 8.95
CA VAL A 53 2.31 -2.11 9.37
C VAL A 53 3.06 -2.60 10.60
N VAL A 54 4.39 -2.57 10.55
CA VAL A 54 5.26 -2.83 11.70
C VAL A 54 5.34 -1.54 12.53
N ASP A 55 4.54 -1.47 13.59
CA ASP A 55 4.43 -0.31 14.48
C ASP A 55 5.48 -0.40 15.61
N SER A 56 6.73 -0.16 15.23
CA SER A 56 7.92 -0.63 15.95
C SER A 56 8.02 -0.17 17.41
N ARG A 57 7.70 1.09 17.73
CA ARG A 57 7.77 1.58 19.12
C ARG A 57 6.55 1.21 19.96
N ASN A 58 5.50 0.67 19.34
CA ASN A 58 4.39 0.05 20.06
C ASN A 58 4.56 -1.48 20.16
N ASN A 59 5.66 -2.04 19.65
CA ASN A 59 5.97 -3.48 19.68
C ASN A 59 4.84 -4.35 19.11
N ARG A 60 4.18 -3.89 18.03
CA ARG A 60 3.04 -4.60 17.41
C ARG A 60 3.12 -4.57 15.88
N VAL A 61 2.38 -5.49 15.27
CA VAL A 61 2.03 -5.43 13.84
C VAL A 61 0.53 -5.17 13.76
N MET A 62 0.12 -4.21 12.93
CA MET A 62 -1.30 -3.90 12.71
C MET A 62 -1.73 -4.24 11.29
N LYS A 63 -2.85 -4.96 11.16
CA LYS A 63 -3.51 -5.25 9.90
C LYS A 63 -4.67 -4.26 9.69
N TRP A 64 -4.76 -3.71 8.48
CA TRP A 64 -5.83 -2.85 8.01
C TRP A 64 -6.41 -3.42 6.72
N GLY A 65 -7.72 -3.44 6.57
CA GLY A 65 -8.42 -4.03 5.42
C GLY A 65 -9.92 -4.05 5.65
#